data_AF-A0A165J7W9-F1
#
_entry.id   AF-A0A165J7W9-F1
#
_cell.length_a   1.000
_cell.length_b   1.000
_cell.length_c   1.000
_cell.angle_alpha   90.00
_cell.angle_beta   90.00
_cell.angle_gamma   90.00
#
_symmetry.space_group_name_H-M   'P 1'
#
loop_
_entity.id
_entity.type
_entity.pdbx_description
1 polymer ?
#
loop_
_entity_poly.entity_id
_entity_poly.type
_entity_poly.pdbx_seq_one_letter_code
_entity_poly.pdbx_strand_id
1 'polypeptide(L)'
;DQAGFCLLPTGRKTWAERGASQVTVHGHEEKRQMTMVVASSCNGDMLPFQTVWGGSTSESLPSPLAEKWEEAQALGFKHTHGDTRHWSSRDSTKEVSNSESPTAA
;
A
#
# COMPACT_ATOMS: atom_id res chain seq x y z
N ASP A 1 -0.45 14.44 2.64
CA ASP A 1 -1.57 13.93 3.46
C ASP A 1 -1.58 12.41 3.45
N GLN A 2 -2.29 11.74 4.35
CA GLN A 2 -2.41 10.29 4.38
C GLN A 2 -3.88 9.84 4.51
N ALA A 3 -4.29 8.90 3.67
CA ALA A 3 -5.65 8.37 3.66
C ALA A 3 -5.66 6.85 3.73
N GLY A 4 -6.61 6.30 4.47
CA GLY A 4 -6.82 4.87 4.60
C GLY A 4 -7.70 4.30 3.49
N PHE A 5 -7.28 3.18 2.89
CA PHE A 5 -8.04 2.44 1.89
C PHE A 5 -8.37 1.05 2.41
N CYS A 6 -9.67 0.75 2.51
CA CYS A 6 -10.15 -0.56 2.93
C CYS A 6 -10.21 -1.50 1.72
N LEU A 7 -9.50 -2.62 1.81
CA LEU A 7 -9.54 -3.70 0.83
C LEU A 7 -10.58 -4.72 1.28
N LEU A 8 -11.74 -4.69 0.63
CA LEU A 8 -12.83 -5.60 0.90
C LEU A 8 -12.73 -6.81 -0.04
N PRO A 9 -12.46 -8.03 0.47
CA PRO A 9 -12.50 -9.22 -0.36
C PRO A 9 -13.96 -9.49 -0.77
N THR A 10 -14.26 -9.39 -2.07
CA THR A 10 -15.60 -9.66 -2.63
C THR A 10 -15.73 -11.08 -3.20
N GLY A 11 -14.66 -11.88 -3.12
CA GLY A 11 -14.63 -13.25 -3.61
C GLY A 11 -15.37 -14.24 -2.71
N ARG A 12 -15.82 -15.36 -3.28
CA ARG A 12 -16.42 -16.49 -2.53
C ARG A 12 -15.39 -17.48 -1.97
N LYS A 13 -14.12 -17.08 -1.94
CA LYS A 13 -13.01 -17.92 -1.48
C LYS A 13 -12.41 -17.30 -0.22
N THR A 14 -12.07 -18.15 0.73
CA THR A 14 -11.44 -17.81 2.00
C THR A 14 -10.16 -18.63 2.17
N TRP A 15 -9.29 -18.19 3.06
CA TRP A 15 -8.12 -18.94 3.50
C TRP A 15 -8.39 -19.81 4.75
N ALA A 16 -9.65 -19.90 5.18
CA ALA A 16 -10.05 -20.81 6.25
C ALA A 16 -9.81 -22.28 5.87
N GLU A 17 -9.64 -23.13 6.89
CA GLU A 17 -9.43 -24.56 6.70
C GLU A 17 -10.59 -25.22 5.94
N ARG A 18 -10.26 -26.15 5.04
CA ARG A 18 -11.26 -26.84 4.23
C ARG A 18 -12.17 -27.67 5.13
N GLY A 19 -13.47 -27.42 5.05
CA GLY A 19 -14.48 -28.10 5.87
C GLY A 19 -14.86 -27.35 7.14
N ALA A 20 -14.27 -26.17 7.39
CA ALA A 20 -14.70 -25.29 8.48
C ALA A 20 -16.16 -24.87 8.29
N SER A 21 -16.98 -25.12 9.32
CA SER A 21 -18.39 -24.71 9.36
C SER A 21 -18.56 -23.23 9.72
N GLN A 22 -17.58 -22.66 10.42
CA GLN A 22 -17.50 -21.24 10.77
C GLN A 22 -16.26 -20.64 10.11
N VAL A 23 -16.51 -19.74 9.14
CA VAL A 23 -15.46 -19.01 8.42
C VAL A 23 -15.56 -17.56 8.83
N THR A 24 -14.49 -17.00 9.40
CA THR A 24 -14.40 -15.57 9.63
C THR A 24 -14.47 -14.84 8.30
N VAL A 25 -15.49 -13.99 8.14
CA VAL A 25 -15.63 -13.15 6.95
C VAL A 25 -14.80 -11.88 7.16
N HIS A 26 -13.65 -11.82 6.50
CA HIS A 26 -12.83 -10.60 6.46
C HIS A 26 -13.62 -9.47 5.76
N GLY A 27 -13.66 -8.29 6.38
CA GLY A 27 -14.46 -7.15 5.92
C GLY A 27 -15.58 -6.70 6.89
N HIS A 28 -16.07 -7.57 7.78
CA HIS A 28 -17.02 -7.17 8.83
C HIS A 28 -16.32 -6.84 10.17
N GLU A 29 -15.41 -7.71 10.63
CA GLU A 29 -14.65 -7.49 11.87
C GLU A 29 -13.20 -7.05 11.61
N GLU A 30 -12.50 -7.71 10.68
CA GLU A 30 -11.13 -7.36 10.32
C GLU A 30 -11.08 -6.59 8.99
N LYS A 31 -10.79 -5.28 9.10
CA LYS A 31 -10.59 -4.38 7.96
C LYS A 31 -9.15 -4.52 7.48
N ARG A 32 -8.93 -5.18 6.34
CA ARG A 32 -7.63 -5.10 5.66
C ARG A 32 -7.50 -3.71 5.07
N GLN A 33 -6.75 -2.86 5.76
CA GLN A 33 -6.57 -1.48 5.36
C GLN A 33 -5.10 -1.24 4.98
N MET A 34 -4.90 -0.47 3.93
CA MET A 34 -3.61 0.13 3.60
C MET A 34 -3.71 1.64 3.78
N THR A 35 -2.58 2.32 3.91
CA THR A 35 -2.55 3.80 3.90
C THR A 35 -1.82 4.27 2.66
N MET A 36 -2.42 5.19 1.91
CA MET A 36 -1.74 5.91 0.85
C MET A 36 -1.28 7.27 1.38
N VAL A 37 -0.01 7.57 1.19
CA VAL A 37 0.60 8.86 1.49
C VAL A 37 0.75 9.60 0.17
N VAL A 38 0.05 10.72 0.06
CA VAL A 38 0.03 11.57 -1.14
C VAL A 38 0.67 12.91 -0.83
N ALA A 39 1.40 13.44 -1.81
CA ALA A 39 2.00 14.76 -1.74
C ALA A 39 1.88 15.45 -3.09
N SER A 40 1.85 16.78 -3.05
CA SER A 40 1.87 17.63 -4.24
C SER A 40 2.95 18.69 -4.08
N SER A 41 3.56 19.10 -5.20
CA SER A 41 4.48 20.21 -5.24
C SER A 41 3.73 21.54 -5.10
N CYS A 42 4.45 22.62 -4.78
CA CYS A 42 3.88 23.97 -4.79
C CYS A 42 3.42 24.43 -6.18
N ASN A 43 3.89 23.78 -7.26
CA ASN A 43 3.47 24.05 -8.64
C ASN A 43 2.18 23.29 -9.02
N GLY A 44 1.65 22.46 -8.12
CA GLY A 44 0.43 21.68 -8.35
C GLY A 44 0.67 20.30 -8.96
N ASP A 45 1.92 19.88 -9.12
CA ASP A 45 2.25 18.54 -9.60
C ASP A 45 2.03 17.51 -8.49
N MET A 46 1.52 16.34 -8.85
CA MET A 46 1.46 15.20 -7.92
C MET A 46 2.83 14.56 -7.83
N LEU A 47 3.35 14.42 -6.60
CA LEU A 47 4.58 13.69 -6.36
C LEU A 47 4.30 12.18 -6.34
N PRO A 48 5.33 11.35 -6.57
CA PRO A 48 5.22 9.92 -6.38
C PRO A 48 4.67 9.59 -4.99
N PHE A 49 3.64 8.73 -4.94
CA PHE A 49 2.99 8.38 -3.69
C PHE A 49 3.62 7.15 -3.05
N GLN A 50 3.37 7.00 -1.75
CA GLN A 50 3.73 5.81 -0.99
C GLN A 50 2.48 5.06 -0.56
N THR A 51 2.55 3.74 -0.57
CA THR A 51 1.55 2.88 0.05
C THR A 51 2.16 2.11 1.22
N VAL A 52 1.51 2.14 2.37
CA VAL A 52 1.90 1.40 3.56
C VAL A 52 0.91 0.27 3.80
N TRP A 53 1.42 -0.96 3.77
CA TRP A 53 0.66 -2.19 3.96
C TRP A 53 0.89 -2.76 5.35
N GLY A 54 -0.10 -3.45 5.91
CA GLY A 54 0.12 -4.27 7.10
C GLY A 54 0.86 -5.54 6.74
N GLY A 55 1.76 -6.00 7.61
CA GLY A 55 2.60 -7.18 7.44
C GLY A 55 4.10 -6.88 7.55
N SER A 56 4.90 -7.93 7.50
CA SER A 56 6.36 -7.87 7.71
C SER A 56 7.18 -8.47 6.55
N THR A 57 6.51 -8.98 5.51
CA THR A 57 7.13 -9.69 4.40
C THR A 57 6.82 -9.03 3.06
N SER A 58 7.63 -9.34 2.04
CA SER A 58 7.38 -8.94 0.64
C SER A 58 6.01 -9.38 0.14
N GLU A 59 5.53 -10.54 0.61
CA GLU A 59 4.20 -11.09 0.26
C GLU A 59 3.03 -10.25 0.77
N SER A 60 3.29 -9.29 1.67
CA SER A 60 2.30 -8.34 2.17
C SER A 60 2.15 -7.12 1.25
N LEU A 61 3.06 -6.94 0.29
CA LEU A 61 3.08 -5.83 -0.67
C LEU A 61 2.36 -6.24 -1.97
N PRO A 62 2.05 -5.27 -2.85
CA PRO A 62 1.57 -5.58 -4.19
C PRO A 62 2.58 -6.48 -4.93
N SER A 63 2.06 -7.44 -5.67
CA SER A 63 2.89 -8.39 -6.40
C SER A 63 3.70 -7.67 -7.50
N PRO A 64 4.99 -7.99 -7.66
CA PRO A 64 5.77 -7.55 -8.82
C PRO A 64 5.23 -8.04 -10.17
N LEU A 65 4.33 -9.03 -10.16
CA LEU A 65 3.63 -9.54 -11.35
C LEU A 65 2.32 -8.78 -11.63
N ALA A 66 1.96 -7.80 -10.81
CA ALA A 66 0.78 -6.99 -11.03
C ALA A 66 0.90 -6.17 -12.32
N GLU A 67 -0.24 -5.92 -12.96
CA GLU A 67 -0.30 -5.03 -14.11
C GLU A 67 0.27 -3.65 -13.71
N LYS A 68 1.08 -3.06 -14.60
CA LYS A 68 1.73 -1.74 -14.41
C LYS A 68 2.77 -1.65 -13.29
N TRP A 69 3.27 -2.76 -12.77
CA TRP A 69 4.36 -2.74 -11.78
C TRP A 69 5.59 -1.96 -12.27
N GLU A 70 6.02 -2.20 -13.52
CA GLU A 70 7.18 -1.51 -14.10
C GLU A 70 6.96 0.00 -14.26
N GLU A 71 5.75 0.40 -14.68
CA GLU A 71 5.37 1.82 -14.79
C GLU A 71 5.38 2.50 -13.42
N ALA A 72 4.80 1.86 -12.41
CA ALA A 72 4.80 2.37 -11.03
C ALA A 72 6.22 2.58 -10.48
N GLN A 73 7.12 1.63 -10.76
CA GLN A 73 8.52 1.71 -10.36
C GLN A 73 9.26 2.83 -11.10
N ALA A 74 9.01 2.98 -12.41
CA ALA A 74 9.59 4.05 -13.22
C ALA A 74 9.13 5.45 -12.76
N LEU A 75 7.88 5.57 -12.32
CA LEU A 75 7.32 6.78 -11.72
C LEU A 75 7.76 7.01 -10.27
N GLY A 76 8.54 6.10 -9.68
CA GLY A 76 9.11 6.26 -8.34
C GLY A 76 8.14 5.98 -7.19
N PHE A 77 7.00 5.34 -7.44
CA PHE A 77 6.08 4.94 -6.37
C PHE A 77 6.75 3.99 -5.39
N LYS A 78 6.40 4.10 -4.10
CA LYS A 78 7.00 3.30 -3.04
C LYS A 78 5.97 2.44 -2.33
N HIS A 79 6.26 1.16 -2.22
CA HIS A 79 5.45 0.20 -1.47
C HIS A 79 6.23 -0.31 -0.27
N THR A 80 5.73 -0.06 0.94
CA THR A 80 6.38 -0.47 2.19
C THR A 80 5.39 -1.17 3.10
N HIS A 81 5.90 -1.97 4.04
CA HIS A 81 5.08 -2.62 5.05
C HIS A 81 5.41 -2.06 6.44
N GLY A 82 4.39 -1.86 7.28
CA GLY A 82 4.50 -1.23 8.59
C GLY A 82 4.58 -2.22 9.76
N ASP A 83 5.04 -3.46 9.52
CA ASP A 83 5.00 -4.57 10.48
C ASP A 83 3.55 -4.88 10.89
N THR A 84 3.18 -4.78 12.17
CA THR A 84 1.79 -5.01 12.64
C THR A 84 0.83 -3.87 12.27
N ARG A 85 1.30 -2.83 11.59
CA ARG A 85 0.57 -1.58 11.33
C ARG A 85 0.59 -1.24 9.85
N HIS A 86 -0.37 -0.44 9.42
CA HIS A 86 -0.50 0.03 8.04
C HIS A 86 -0.34 1.54 7.89
N TRP A 87 0.22 2.26 8.86
CA TRP A 87 0.37 3.73 8.84
C TRP A 87 1.82 4.15 8.63
N SER A 88 2.05 5.28 7.94
CA SER A 88 3.41 5.81 7.71
C SER A 88 3.96 6.51 8.94
N SER A 89 5.24 6.27 9.24
CA SER A 89 5.99 7.06 10.23
C SER A 89 6.51 8.36 9.62
N ARG A 90 6.84 9.33 10.49
CA ARG A 90 7.43 10.61 10.06
C ARG A 90 8.70 10.43 9.24
N ASP A 91 9.46 9.36 9.49
CA ASP A 91 10.69 9.07 8.75
C ASP A 91 10.40 8.43 7.40
N SER A 92 9.45 7.48 7.33
CA SER A 92 9.02 6.90 6.04
C SER A 92 8.43 7.94 5.08
N THR A 93 7.70 8.94 5.60
CA THR A 93 7.15 10.03 4.78
C THR A 93 8.26 10.95 4.22
N LYS A 94 9.35 11.16 4.96
CA LYS A 94 10.48 11.99 4.49
C LYS A 94 11.22 11.35 3.32
N GLU A 95 11.33 10.03 3.30
CA GLU A 95 11.99 9.32 2.20
C GLU A 95 11.27 9.54 0.87
N VAL A 96 9.94 9.66 0.91
CA VAL A 96 9.12 9.97 -0.26
C VAL A 96 9.32 11.42 -0.70
N SER A 97 9.31 12.37 0.24
CA SER A 97 9.48 13.80 -0.09
C SER A 97 10.87 14.12 -0.63
N ASN A 98 11.91 13.41 -0.19
CA ASN A 98 13.27 13.65 -0.65
C ASN A 98 13.59 12.97 -2.00
N SER A 99 12.62 12.27 -2.60
CA SER A 99 12.77 11.62 -3.90
C SER A 99 12.49 12.55 -5.09
N GLU A 100 12.29 13.86 -4.86
CA GLU A 100 12.12 14.95 -5.83
C GLU A 100 13.32 15.20 -6.77
N SER A 101 14.11 14.18 -7.12
CA SER A 101 15.19 14.34 -8.11
C SER A 101 15.18 13.23 -9.17
N PRO A 102 14.23 13.25 -10.11
CA PRO A 102 14.49 12.80 -11.46
C PRO A 102 15.12 13.96 -12.24
N THR A 103 16.41 13.78 -12.53
CA THR A 103 17.23 14.44 -13.54
C THR A 103 16.44 15.19 -14.62
N ALA A 104 16.60 16.51 -14.68
CA ALA A 104 16.45 17.26 -15.91
C ALA A 104 17.63 16.88 -16.83
N ALA A 105 17.35 16.20 -17.94
CA ALA A 105 18.23 16.02 -19.08
C ALA A 105 17.40 16.04 -20.36
#